data_AF-A0A1G3KHV1-F1
#
_entry.id   AF-A0A1G3KHV1-F1
#
_cell.length_a   1.000
_cell.length_b   1.000
_cell.length_c   1.000
_cell.angle_alpha   90.00
_cell.angle_beta   90.00
_cell.angle_gamma   90.00
#
_symmetry.space_group_name_H-M   'P 1'
#
loop_
_entity.id
_entity.type
_entity.pdbx_description
1 polymer ?
#
loop_
_entity_poly.entity_id
_entity_poly.type
_entity_poly.pdbx_seq_one_letter_code
_entity_poly.pdbx_strand_id
1 'polypeptide(L)'
;MSEESFDLDTADKRRTLWIVLLLNLALAAGFGVTGVLADSSALIANGLDNASDGIVYIISLLALARSPKWKRGAALTSGVLLLVFAAGVLLDAGRRYFTGSEPIGPTMIGMAIIAAIVNGVCLWLLKRLREPDVNLRAATTFSFNDFVSNGGIIIAGGVVMWTGQNWPDLVLGIAVAGIAIKGGIEILQDARRDAGS
;
A
#
# COMPACT_ATOMS: atom_id res chain seq x y z
N MET A 1 3.06 -46.07 2.36
CA MET A 1 2.46 -44.98 1.57
C MET A 1 2.10 -43.89 2.54
N SER A 2 2.96 -42.89 2.70
CA SER A 2 2.62 -41.65 3.40
C SER A 2 1.66 -40.89 2.50
N GLU A 3 0.42 -40.71 2.94
CA GLU A 3 -0.49 -39.78 2.29
C GLU A 3 0.19 -38.40 2.32
N GLU A 4 0.55 -37.90 1.15
CA GLU A 4 0.74 -36.47 0.94
C GLU A 4 -0.62 -35.83 1.24
N SER A 5 -0.83 -35.40 2.48
CA SER A 5 -1.74 -34.30 2.74
C SER A 5 -1.13 -33.11 2.01
N PHE A 6 -1.50 -32.91 0.75
CA PHE A 6 -1.26 -31.67 0.04
C PHE A 6 -1.70 -30.58 1.02
N ASP A 7 -0.77 -29.78 1.55
CA ASP A 7 -1.05 -28.89 2.67
C ASP A 7 -2.02 -27.79 2.20
N LEU A 8 -3.32 -28.11 2.27
CA LEU A 8 -4.41 -27.31 1.74
C LEU A 8 -4.40 -25.92 2.37
N ASP A 9 -3.94 -25.82 3.63
CA ASP A 9 -3.79 -24.56 4.35
C ASP A 9 -2.70 -23.67 3.73
N THR A 10 -1.55 -24.25 3.38
CA THR A 10 -0.49 -23.53 2.64
C THR A 10 -0.95 -23.11 1.24
N ALA A 11 -1.72 -23.95 0.54
CA ALA A 11 -2.25 -23.63 -0.79
C ALA A 11 -3.29 -22.49 -0.75
N ASP A 12 -4.24 -22.55 0.18
CA ASP A 12 -5.28 -21.53 0.37
C ASP A 12 -4.69 -20.20 0.84
N LYS A 13 -3.69 -20.25 1.72
CA LYS A 13 -2.92 -19.08 2.14
C LYS A 13 -2.17 -18.44 0.98
N ARG A 14 -1.44 -19.24 0.19
CA ARG A 14 -0.73 -18.75 -0.99
C ARG A 14 -1.69 -18.11 -1.99
N ARG A 15 -2.83 -18.74 -2.24
CA ARG A 15 -3.88 -18.19 -3.11
C ARG A 15 -4.40 -16.86 -2.59
N THR A 16 -4.69 -16.78 -1.29
CA THR A 16 -5.19 -15.55 -0.65
C THR A 16 -4.19 -14.41 -0.75
N LEU A 17 -2.90 -14.67 -0.46
CA LEU A 17 -1.83 -13.68 -0.59
C LEU A 17 -1.67 -13.19 -2.04
N TRP A 18 -1.82 -14.06 -3.04
CA TRP A 18 -1.83 -13.64 -4.45
C TRP A 18 -3.02 -12.73 -4.78
N ILE A 19 -4.22 -13.05 -4.28
CA ILE A 19 -5.40 -12.21 -4.50
C ILE A 19 -5.19 -10.83 -3.87
N VAL A 20 -4.75 -10.77 -2.62
CA VAL A 20 -4.50 -9.50 -1.91
C VAL A 20 -3.40 -8.68 -2.58
N LEU A 21 -2.33 -9.33 -3.05
CA LEU A 21 -1.28 -8.69 -3.84
C LEU A 21 -1.85 -8.06 -5.12
N LEU A 22 -2.60 -8.81 -5.91
CA LEU A 22 -3.14 -8.30 -7.19
C LEU A 22 -4.12 -7.15 -6.96
N LEU A 23 -4.94 -7.22 -5.91
CA LEU A 23 -5.84 -6.14 -5.53
C LEU A 23 -5.09 -4.88 -5.13
N ASN A 24 -4.02 -5.00 -4.34
CA ASN A 24 -3.16 -3.87 -3.96
C ASN A 24 -2.45 -3.25 -5.16
N LEU A 25 -1.91 -4.06 -6.07
CA LEU A 25 -1.30 -3.54 -7.30
C LEU A 25 -2.31 -2.84 -8.21
N ALA A 26 -3.55 -3.35 -8.27
CA ALA A 26 -4.63 -2.69 -9.01
C ALA A 26 -5.02 -1.36 -8.36
N LEU A 27 -5.11 -1.29 -7.03
CA LEU A 27 -5.32 -0.04 -6.31
C LEU A 27 -4.16 0.94 -6.53
N ALA A 28 -2.92 0.48 -6.43
CA ALA A 28 -1.73 1.31 -6.68
C ALA A 28 -1.77 1.96 -8.07
N ALA A 29 -2.09 1.19 -9.11
CA ALA A 29 -2.25 1.71 -10.46
C ALA A 29 -3.45 2.66 -10.58
N GLY A 30 -4.60 2.29 -10.02
CA GLY A 30 -5.81 3.12 -10.04
C GLY A 30 -5.61 4.47 -9.36
N PHE A 31 -5.02 4.48 -8.17
CA PHE A 31 -4.66 5.68 -7.42
C PHE A 31 -3.61 6.53 -8.13
N GLY A 32 -2.58 5.90 -8.72
CA GLY A 32 -1.57 6.63 -9.49
C GLY A 32 -2.17 7.34 -10.71
N VAL A 33 -2.97 6.63 -11.50
CA VAL A 33 -3.63 7.20 -12.69
C VAL A 33 -4.61 8.30 -12.29
N THR A 34 -5.51 8.01 -11.35
CA THR A 34 -6.53 8.99 -10.93
C THR A 34 -5.92 10.17 -10.18
N GLY A 35 -4.84 9.98 -9.42
CA GLY A 35 -4.15 11.07 -8.73
C GLY A 35 -3.45 12.04 -9.68
N VAL A 36 -2.89 11.55 -10.79
CA VAL A 36 -2.37 12.41 -11.86
C VAL A 36 -3.51 13.13 -12.59
N LEU A 37 -4.57 12.41 -12.99
CA LEU A 37 -5.70 12.99 -13.72
C LEU A 37 -6.51 13.99 -12.90
N ALA A 38 -6.63 13.75 -11.59
CA ALA A 38 -7.37 14.58 -10.67
C ALA A 38 -6.50 15.63 -9.98
N ASP A 39 -5.23 15.78 -10.36
CA ASP A 39 -4.27 16.68 -9.72
C ASP A 39 -4.30 16.60 -8.18
N SER A 40 -4.32 15.36 -7.66
CA SER A 40 -4.38 15.03 -6.22
C SER A 40 -3.11 14.37 -5.70
N SER A 41 -2.49 14.97 -4.69
CA SER A 41 -1.32 14.46 -3.99
C SER A 41 -1.69 13.29 -3.07
N ALA A 42 -2.86 13.34 -2.43
CA ALA A 42 -3.34 12.27 -1.57
C ALA A 42 -3.55 10.97 -2.34
N LEU A 43 -4.14 11.03 -3.54
CA LEU A 43 -4.33 9.85 -4.38
C LEU A 43 -2.99 9.27 -4.84
N ILE A 44 -2.05 10.10 -5.29
CA ILE A 44 -0.71 9.60 -5.69
C ILE A 44 -0.01 8.95 -4.50
N ALA A 45 -0.01 9.60 -3.33
CA ALA A 45 0.60 9.06 -2.11
C ALA A 45 0.00 7.71 -1.72
N ASN A 46 -1.33 7.58 -1.78
CA ASN A 46 -2.01 6.33 -1.46
C ASN A 46 -1.71 5.22 -2.47
N GLY A 47 -1.49 5.58 -3.75
CA GLY A 47 -1.03 4.62 -4.75
C GLY A 47 0.35 4.03 -4.42
N LEU A 48 1.27 4.85 -3.90
CA LEU A 48 2.58 4.40 -3.41
C LEU A 48 2.46 3.51 -2.17
N ASP A 49 1.55 3.85 -1.25
CA ASP A 49 1.30 3.07 -0.03
C ASP A 49 0.81 1.65 -0.40
N ASN A 50 -0.17 1.54 -1.31
CA ASN A 50 -0.65 0.26 -1.83
C ASN A 50 0.46 -0.52 -2.59
N ALA A 51 1.39 0.18 -3.24
CA ALA A 51 2.56 -0.45 -3.87
C ALA A 51 3.54 -1.00 -2.81
N SER A 52 3.74 -0.28 -1.71
CA SER A 52 4.54 -0.73 -0.55
C SER A 52 3.97 -2.02 0.04
N ASP A 53 2.66 -2.07 0.26
CA ASP A 53 2.00 -3.26 0.78
C ASP A 53 2.11 -4.44 -0.20
N GLY A 54 1.95 -4.17 -1.50
CA GLY A 54 2.26 -5.12 -2.57
C GLY A 54 3.66 -5.73 -2.48
N ILE A 55 4.68 -4.92 -2.20
CA ILE A 55 6.05 -5.39 -1.99
C ILE A 55 6.13 -6.33 -0.79
N VAL A 56 5.49 -5.99 0.32
CA VAL A 56 5.49 -6.84 1.52
C VAL A 56 4.81 -8.18 1.24
N TYR A 57 3.72 -8.19 0.46
CA TYR A 57 3.07 -9.44 0.02
C TYR A 57 3.95 -10.27 -0.91
N ILE A 58 4.67 -9.63 -1.84
CA ILE A 58 5.64 -10.32 -2.70
C ILE A 58 6.73 -10.97 -1.85
N ILE A 59 7.32 -10.25 -0.90
CA ILE A 59 8.36 -10.79 -0.01
C ILE A 59 7.79 -11.96 0.81
N SER A 60 6.58 -11.83 1.34
CA SER A 60 5.88 -12.87 2.09
C SER A 60 5.60 -14.13 1.26
N LEU A 61 5.14 -13.97 0.01
CA LEU A 61 4.92 -15.07 -0.93
C LEU A 61 6.21 -15.78 -1.31
N LEU A 62 7.27 -15.01 -1.56
CA LEU A 62 8.57 -15.56 -1.97
C LEU A 62 9.35 -16.12 -0.78
N ALA A 63 8.99 -15.75 0.44
CA ALA A 63 9.46 -16.39 1.66
C ALA A 63 9.29 -17.92 1.62
N LEU A 64 8.24 -18.40 0.94
CA LEU A 64 7.89 -19.82 0.81
C LEU A 64 8.72 -20.59 -0.22
N ALA A 65 9.38 -19.92 -1.18
CA ALA A 65 9.93 -20.59 -2.37
C ALA A 65 11.33 -20.14 -2.82
N ARG A 66 11.92 -19.09 -2.23
CA ARG A 66 13.21 -18.52 -2.69
C ARG A 66 14.29 -18.53 -1.61
N SER A 67 15.55 -18.37 -2.05
CA SER A 67 16.69 -18.29 -1.14
C SER A 67 16.70 -16.95 -0.37
N PRO A 68 17.25 -16.91 0.86
CA PRO A 68 17.33 -15.68 1.66
C PRO A 68 18.05 -14.52 0.94
N LYS A 69 19.11 -14.82 0.17
CA LYS A 69 19.86 -13.82 -0.60
C LYS A 69 19.00 -13.09 -1.64
N TRP A 70 18.13 -13.81 -2.35
CA TRP A 70 17.25 -13.22 -3.35
C TRP A 70 16.19 -12.33 -2.68
N LYS A 71 15.58 -12.79 -1.58
CA LYS A 71 14.59 -12.03 -0.81
C LYS A 71 15.15 -10.69 -0.35
N ARG A 72 16.38 -10.72 0.17
CA ARG A 72 17.11 -9.53 0.61
C ARG A 72 17.35 -8.54 -0.54
N GLY A 73 17.80 -9.01 -1.69
CA GLY A 73 18.02 -8.14 -2.86
C GLY A 73 16.73 -7.47 -3.35
N ALA A 74 15.63 -8.20 -3.35
CA ALA A 74 14.30 -7.66 -3.67
C ALA A 74 13.86 -6.62 -2.64
N ALA A 75 13.95 -6.92 -1.33
CA ALA A 75 13.58 -6.00 -0.27
C ALA A 75 14.40 -4.70 -0.31
N LEU A 76 15.71 -4.78 -0.52
CA LEU A 76 16.57 -3.60 -0.65
C LEU A 76 16.17 -2.72 -1.84
N THR A 77 15.99 -3.33 -3.02
CA THR A 77 15.59 -2.60 -4.23
C THR A 77 14.24 -1.92 -4.04
N SER A 78 13.27 -2.65 -3.50
CA SER A 78 11.92 -2.14 -3.28
C SER A 78 11.88 -1.03 -2.23
N GLY A 79 12.61 -1.17 -1.12
CA GLY A 79 12.71 -0.12 -0.10
C GLY A 79 13.32 1.17 -0.65
N VAL A 80 14.38 1.08 -1.47
CA VAL A 80 14.95 2.26 -2.13
C VAL A 80 13.97 2.91 -3.11
N LEU A 81 13.30 2.11 -3.96
CA LEU A 81 12.31 2.63 -4.90
C LEU A 81 11.17 3.35 -4.20
N LEU A 82 10.65 2.77 -3.11
CA LEU A 82 9.59 3.39 -2.33
C LEU A 82 10.01 4.73 -1.74
N LEU A 83 11.22 4.83 -1.19
CA LEU A 83 11.77 6.10 -0.70
C LEU A 83 11.91 7.15 -1.81
N VAL A 84 12.37 6.74 -2.99
CA VAL A 84 12.47 7.64 -4.17
C VAL A 84 11.09 8.14 -4.58
N PHE A 85 10.10 7.26 -4.67
CA PHE A 85 8.75 7.65 -5.03
C PHE A 85 8.11 8.56 -3.97
N ALA A 86 8.26 8.24 -2.68
CA ALA A 86 7.70 9.05 -1.61
C ALA A 86 8.36 10.44 -1.54
N ALA A 87 9.68 10.53 -1.78
CA ALA A 87 10.35 11.81 -1.96
C ALA A 87 9.80 12.58 -3.17
N GLY A 88 9.53 11.90 -4.28
CA GLY A 88 8.87 12.48 -5.45
C GLY A 88 7.49 13.08 -5.13
N VAL A 89 6.68 12.37 -4.34
CA VAL A 89 5.38 12.87 -3.88
C VAL A 89 5.52 14.11 -2.99
N LEU A 90 6.48 14.11 -2.05
CA LEU A 90 6.72 15.28 -1.21
C LEU A 90 7.19 16.50 -2.01
N LEU A 91 8.06 16.29 -2.99
CA LEU A 91 8.53 17.35 -3.89
C LEU A 91 7.37 17.90 -4.74
N ASP A 92 6.52 17.03 -5.28
CA ASP A 92 5.36 17.45 -6.07
C ASP A 92 4.29 18.13 -5.21
N ALA A 93 4.02 17.65 -4.00
CA ALA A 93 3.15 18.33 -3.04
C ALA A 93 3.69 19.71 -2.66
N GLY A 94 5.00 19.83 -2.45
CA GLY A 94 5.66 21.12 -2.23
C GLY A 94 5.53 22.04 -3.43
N ARG A 95 5.70 21.54 -4.66
CA ARG A 95 5.47 22.29 -5.90
C ARG A 95 4.02 22.79 -5.96
N ARG A 96 3.03 21.92 -5.77
CA ARG A 96 1.59 22.23 -5.79
C ARG A 96 1.16 23.22 -4.70
N TYR A 97 1.84 23.21 -3.55
CA TYR A 97 1.64 24.23 -2.53
C TYR A 97 1.96 25.64 -3.04
N PHE A 98 3.05 25.80 -3.81
CA PHE A 98 3.46 27.09 -4.35
C PHE A 98 2.79 27.46 -5.68
N THR A 99 2.52 26.49 -6.55
CA THR A 99 1.96 26.73 -7.89
C THR A 99 0.44 26.62 -7.94
N GLY A 100 -0.19 26.12 -6.86
CA GLY A 100 -1.57 25.67 -6.88
C GLY A 100 -1.73 24.27 -7.47
N SER A 101 -2.85 23.64 -7.13
CA SER A 101 -3.38 22.42 -7.73
C SER A 101 -4.91 22.43 -7.63
N GLU A 102 -5.58 21.68 -8.50
CA GLU A 102 -7.05 21.60 -8.55
C GLU A 102 -7.53 20.17 -8.28
N PRO A 103 -7.39 19.65 -7.04
CA PRO A 103 -7.80 18.30 -6.71
C PRO A 103 -9.30 18.08 -6.97
N ILE A 104 -9.64 17.05 -7.75
CA ILE A 104 -11.04 16.73 -8.05
C ILE A 104 -11.64 15.91 -6.90
N GLY A 105 -12.29 16.59 -5.96
CA GLY A 105 -12.90 15.97 -4.77
C GLY A 105 -13.82 14.75 -5.05
N PRO A 106 -14.72 14.79 -6.06
CA PRO A 106 -15.50 13.61 -6.44
C PRO A 106 -14.65 12.40 -6.85
N THR A 107 -13.54 12.62 -7.56
CA THR A 107 -12.59 11.55 -7.93
C THR A 107 -11.90 11.00 -6.69
N MET A 108 -11.49 11.87 -5.76
CA MET A 108 -10.89 11.45 -4.49
C MET A 108 -11.83 10.53 -3.70
N ILE A 109 -13.07 10.96 -3.51
CA ILE A 109 -14.08 10.21 -2.76
C ILE A 109 -14.41 8.90 -3.47
N GLY A 110 -14.63 8.93 -4.79
CA GLY A 110 -14.97 7.74 -5.58
C GLY A 110 -13.89 6.67 -5.48
N MET A 111 -12.62 7.06 -5.64
CA MET A 111 -11.49 6.14 -5.52
C MET A 111 -11.30 5.62 -4.10
N ALA A 112 -11.47 6.46 -3.09
CA ALA A 112 -11.38 6.05 -1.70
C ALA A 112 -12.48 5.05 -1.31
N ILE A 113 -13.70 5.19 -1.83
CA ILE A 113 -14.78 4.22 -1.63
C ILE A 113 -14.44 2.88 -2.29
N ILE A 114 -13.96 2.90 -3.55
CA ILE A 114 -13.53 1.68 -4.25
C ILE A 114 -12.43 0.97 -3.44
N ALA A 115 -11.42 1.72 -2.99
CA ALA A 115 -10.33 1.18 -2.19
C ALA A 115 -10.80 0.64 -0.83
N ALA A 116 -11.72 1.33 -0.15
CA ALA A 116 -12.29 0.85 1.10
C ALA A 116 -13.04 -0.49 0.91
N ILE A 117 -13.77 -0.66 -0.19
CA ILE A 117 -14.42 -1.94 -0.53
C ILE A 117 -13.36 -3.02 -0.78
N VAL A 118 -12.36 -2.74 -1.61
CA VAL A 118 -11.29 -3.70 -1.93
C VAL A 118 -10.52 -4.13 -0.68
N ASN A 119 -10.17 -3.20 0.20
CA ASN A 119 -9.46 -3.49 1.44
C ASN A 119 -10.36 -4.21 2.46
N GLY A 120 -11.66 -3.92 2.46
CA GLY A 120 -12.65 -4.72 3.18
C GLY A 120 -12.70 -6.18 2.71
N VAL A 121 -12.65 -6.41 1.39
CA VAL A 121 -12.55 -7.76 0.81
C VAL A 121 -11.24 -8.44 1.21
N CYS A 122 -10.11 -7.73 1.16
CA CYS A 122 -8.81 -8.26 1.59
C CYS A 122 -8.85 -8.68 3.06
N LEU A 123 -9.35 -7.82 3.94
CA LEU A 123 -9.52 -8.14 5.37
C LEU A 123 -10.41 -9.36 5.59
N TRP A 124 -11.51 -9.48 4.86
CA TRP A 124 -12.40 -10.62 4.97
C TRP A 124 -11.74 -11.92 4.51
N LEU A 125 -10.97 -11.90 3.41
CA LEU A 125 -10.22 -13.05 2.93
C LEU A 125 -9.15 -13.49 3.93
N LEU A 126 -8.36 -12.53 4.45
CA LEU A 126 -7.26 -12.80 5.37
C LEU A 126 -7.76 -13.35 6.72
N LYS A 127 -8.90 -12.84 7.23
CA LYS A 127 -9.50 -13.31 8.49
C LYS A 127 -10.09 -14.72 8.43
N ARG A 128 -10.29 -15.29 7.24
CA ARG A 128 -10.80 -16.67 7.08
C ARG A 128 -9.73 -17.75 7.20
N LEU A 129 -8.47 -17.37 7.06
CA LEU A 129 -7.34 -18.29 7.21
C LEU A 129 -7.16 -18.65 8.70
N ARG A 130 -6.92 -19.93 8.98
CA ARG A 130 -6.67 -20.42 10.34
C ARG A 130 -5.20 -20.20 10.70
N GLU A 131 -4.91 -20.08 12.00
CA GLU A 131 -3.54 -19.95 12.55
C GLU A 131 -2.65 -18.89 11.86
N PRO A 132 -2.95 -17.59 12.02
CA PRO A 132 -2.21 -16.56 11.32
C PRO A 132 -0.77 -16.46 11.81
N ASP A 133 0.17 -16.80 10.93
CA ASP A 133 1.59 -16.52 11.12
C ASP A 133 1.88 -15.02 11.04
N VAL A 134 3.14 -14.67 11.26
CA VAL A 134 3.61 -13.27 11.27
C VAL A 134 3.23 -12.55 9.97
N ASN A 135 3.40 -13.21 8.82
CA ASN A 135 3.11 -12.63 7.51
C ASN A 135 1.62 -12.34 7.33
N LEU A 136 0.75 -13.25 7.76
CA LEU A 136 -0.70 -13.05 7.68
C LEU A 136 -1.19 -11.96 8.63
N ARG A 137 -0.61 -11.86 9.83
CA ARG A 137 -0.92 -10.77 10.78
C ARG A 137 -0.49 -9.42 10.23
N ALA A 138 0.69 -9.34 9.63
CA ALA A 138 1.16 -8.14 8.93
C ALA A 138 0.20 -7.76 7.81
N ALA A 139 -0.17 -8.73 6.95
CA ALA A 139 -1.11 -8.51 5.86
C ALA A 139 -2.46 -7.94 6.30
N THR A 140 -3.00 -8.46 7.40
CA THR A 140 -4.27 -8.01 7.98
C THR A 140 -4.15 -6.60 8.54
N THR A 141 -3.01 -6.27 9.14
CA THR A 141 -2.74 -4.94 9.70
C THR A 141 -2.65 -3.89 8.60
N PHE A 142 -1.96 -4.21 7.50
CA PHE A 142 -1.85 -3.34 6.32
C PHE A 142 -3.21 -3.04 5.69
N SER A 143 -3.99 -4.08 5.35
CA SER A 143 -5.33 -3.86 4.79
C SER A 143 -6.28 -3.09 5.73
N PHE A 144 -6.07 -3.18 7.04
CA PHE A 144 -6.82 -2.38 8.02
C PHE A 144 -6.38 -0.92 8.02
N ASN A 145 -5.07 -0.66 8.01
CA ASN A 145 -4.52 0.69 7.94
C ASN A 145 -4.98 1.39 6.66
N ASP A 146 -4.98 0.71 5.52
CA ASP A 146 -5.47 1.29 4.28
C ASP A 146 -6.96 1.60 4.33
N PHE A 147 -7.77 0.71 4.93
CA PHE A 147 -9.19 0.97 5.12
C PHE A 147 -9.42 2.25 5.92
N VAL A 148 -8.62 2.48 6.97
CA VAL A 148 -8.67 3.72 7.77
C VAL A 148 -8.15 4.92 6.96
N SER A 149 -7.04 4.77 6.23
CA SER A 149 -6.46 5.81 5.37
C SER A 149 -7.45 6.30 4.31
N ASN A 150 -8.18 5.37 3.68
CA ASN A 150 -9.25 5.70 2.72
C ASN A 150 -10.34 6.57 3.34
N GLY A 151 -10.65 6.40 4.63
CA GLY A 151 -11.55 7.31 5.36
C GLY A 151 -11.01 8.75 5.41
N GLY A 152 -9.70 8.91 5.59
CA GLY A 152 -9.02 10.20 5.49
C GLY A 152 -9.18 10.85 4.12
N ILE A 153 -9.07 10.07 3.03
CA ILE A 153 -9.24 10.58 1.66
C ILE A 153 -10.68 11.02 1.40
N ILE A 154 -11.67 10.28 1.90
CA ILE A 154 -13.09 10.68 1.80
C ILE A 154 -13.31 12.03 2.47
N ILE A 155 -12.75 12.21 3.68
CA ILE A 155 -12.85 13.48 4.42
C ILE A 155 -12.15 14.60 3.64
N ALA A 156 -10.90 14.39 3.21
CA ALA A 156 -10.15 15.39 2.45
C ALA A 156 -10.87 15.80 1.16
N GLY A 157 -11.37 14.83 0.38
CA GLY A 157 -12.15 15.08 -0.84
C GLY A 157 -13.44 15.86 -0.56
N GLY A 158 -14.12 15.58 0.55
CA GLY A 158 -15.29 16.34 0.99
C GLY A 158 -14.96 17.79 1.36
N VAL A 159 -13.85 18.01 2.07
CA VAL A 159 -13.38 19.37 2.41
C VAL A 159 -12.94 20.13 1.16
N VAL A 160 -12.27 19.47 0.21
CA VAL A 160 -11.92 20.06 -1.09
C VAL A 160 -13.19 20.52 -1.84
N MET A 161 -14.22 19.68 -1.90
CA MET A 161 -15.50 20.05 -2.53
C MET A 161 -16.20 21.22 -1.84
N TRP A 162 -16.13 21.28 -0.51
CA TRP A 162 -16.81 22.31 0.27
C TRP A 162 -16.07 23.65 0.23
N THR A 163 -14.75 23.63 0.29
CA THR A 163 -13.91 24.83 0.40
C THR A 163 -13.39 25.34 -0.94
N GLY A 164 -13.32 24.46 -1.95
CA GLY A 164 -12.63 24.73 -3.21
C GLY A 164 -11.11 24.86 -3.07
N GLN A 165 -10.53 24.48 -1.92
CA GLN A 165 -9.11 24.62 -1.64
C GLN A 165 -8.38 23.28 -1.70
N ASN A 166 -7.12 23.31 -2.12
CA ASN A 166 -6.27 22.11 -2.29
C ASN A 166 -5.52 21.67 -1.03
N TRP A 167 -5.46 22.51 0.02
CA TRP A 167 -4.69 22.18 1.22
C TRP A 167 -5.09 20.86 1.92
N PRO A 168 -6.36 20.40 1.94
CA PRO A 168 -6.71 19.12 2.57
C PRO A 168 -6.07 17.94 1.85
N ASP A 169 -6.01 18.00 0.51
CA ASP A 169 -5.32 17.01 -0.32
C ASP A 169 -3.82 17.01 -0.06
N LEU A 170 -3.19 18.18 0.03
CA LEU A 170 -1.75 18.30 0.29
C LEU A 170 -1.36 17.75 1.66
N VAL A 171 -2.11 18.12 2.71
CA VAL A 171 -1.86 17.64 4.08
C VAL A 171 -1.96 16.12 4.14
N LEU A 172 -3.00 15.54 3.54
CA LEU A 172 -3.18 14.11 3.52
C LEU A 172 -2.09 13.41 2.68
N GLY A 173 -1.75 13.94 1.50
CA GLY A 173 -0.67 13.42 0.67
C GLY A 173 0.68 13.41 1.37
N ILE A 174 1.02 14.47 2.10
CA ILE A 174 2.24 14.54 2.90
C ILE A 174 2.21 13.51 4.04
N ALA A 175 1.07 13.36 4.73
CA ALA A 175 0.93 12.38 5.81
C ALA A 175 1.15 10.94 5.30
N VAL A 176 0.51 10.57 4.19
CA VAL A 176 0.66 9.24 3.58
C VAL A 176 2.07 9.03 3.03
N ALA A 177 2.68 10.03 2.39
CA ALA A 177 4.07 9.95 1.96
C ALA A 177 5.03 9.74 3.15
N GLY A 178 4.75 10.33 4.31
CA GLY A 178 5.49 10.09 5.55
C GLY A 178 5.39 8.63 6.03
N ILE A 179 4.22 8.01 5.91
CA ILE A 179 4.01 6.59 6.22
C ILE A 179 4.80 5.72 5.24
N ALA A 180 4.74 6.00 3.94
CA ALA A 180 5.52 5.29 2.92
C ALA A 180 7.03 5.40 3.15
N ILE A 181 7.53 6.57 3.58
CA ILE A 181 8.94 6.74 3.97
C ILE A 181 9.31 5.84 5.14
N LYS A 182 8.48 5.84 6.20
CA LYS A 182 8.69 4.98 7.36
C LYS A 182 8.74 3.50 6.94
N GLY A 183 7.78 3.04 6.14
CA GLY A 183 7.75 1.67 5.63
C GLY A 183 8.98 1.32 4.78
N GLY A 184 9.40 2.22 3.90
CA GLY A 184 10.63 2.05 3.11
C GLY A 184 11.88 1.91 3.98
N ILE A 185 12.00 2.71 5.05
CA ILE A 185 13.11 2.62 6.01
C ILE A 185 13.06 1.28 6.77
N GLU A 186 11.89 0.85 7.25
CA GLU A 186 11.71 -0.42 7.96
C GLU A 186 12.13 -1.61 7.08
N ILE A 187 11.66 -1.65 5.82
CA ILE A 187 12.06 -2.68 4.85
C ILE A 187 13.59 -2.72 4.66
N LEU A 188 14.24 -1.56 4.54
CA LEU A 188 15.69 -1.48 4.39
C LEU A 188 16.45 -1.94 5.65
N GLN A 189 15.92 -1.62 6.83
CA GLN A 189 16.51 -2.04 8.10
C GLN A 189 16.40 -3.56 8.28
N ASP A 190 15.24 -4.14 8.01
CA ASP A 190 15.01 -5.58 8.13
C ASP A 190 15.87 -6.36 7.14
N ALA A 191 15.94 -5.92 5.88
CA ALA A 191 16.80 -6.53 4.87
C ALA A 191 18.31 -6.44 5.20
N ARG A 192 18.74 -5.49 6.05
CA ARG A 192 20.11 -5.39 6.55
C ARG A 192 20.36 -6.26 7.78
N ARG A 193 19.37 -6.44 8.66
CA ARG A 193 19.48 -7.32 9.83
C ARG A 193 19.60 -8.78 9.43
N ASP A 194 18.83 -9.21 8.44
CA ASP A 194 18.90 -10.56 7.84
C ASP A 194 20.23 -10.86 7.11
N ALA A 195 21.13 -9.88 7.02
CA ALA A 195 22.48 -10.04 6.46
C ALA A 195 23.50 -10.64 7.42
N GLY A 196 23.26 -10.44 8.73
CA GLY A 196 24.21 -10.70 9.80
C GLY A 196 23.87 -11.93 10.64
N SER A 197 22.75 -12.60 10.36
CA SER A 197 22.36 -13.92 10.88
C SER A 197 22.74 -15.04 9.92
#